data_AF-A0A2G6I8F2-F1
#
_entry.id   AF-A0A2G6I8F2-F1
#
_cell.length_a   1.000
_cell.length_b   1.000
_cell.length_c   1.000
_cell.angle_alpha   90.00
_cell.angle_beta   90.00
_cell.angle_gamma   90.00
#
_symmetry.space_group_name_H-M   'P 1'
#
loop_
_entity.id
_entity.type
_entity.pdbx_description
1 polymer ?
#
loop_
_entity_poly.entity_id
_entity_poly.type
_entity_poly.pdbx_seq_one_letter_code
_entity_poly.pdbx_strand_id
1 'polypeptide(L)'
;MRIGQTATRVLMIAGLLGLAGCSGQEGMTGNGAGPAPAGNERAVRPEAEPERETIWDLFAGRDDPNTTVEVNKYLWSAAFDVLNFMPLEAADPFSGVMVFGYGTPPGGGRAYKATVFVSDPALDARSIEVALQSRGGPVSAETAHQVEDAILARARQLRIQDRKL
;
A
#
# COMPACT_ATOMS: atom_id res chain seq x y z
N MET A 1 3.42 -9.67 50.47
CA MET A 1 4.37 -8.54 50.30
C MET A 1 4.94 -8.63 48.88
N ARG A 2 4.49 -7.77 47.97
CA ARG A 2 4.76 -7.82 46.52
C ARG A 2 5.80 -6.76 46.16
N ILE A 3 7.01 -7.17 45.76
CA ILE A 3 8.17 -6.26 45.50
C ILE A 3 8.64 -6.30 44.02
N GLY A 4 7.88 -6.92 43.10
CA GLY A 4 8.43 -7.28 41.78
C GLY A 4 8.00 -6.48 40.54
N GLN A 5 7.26 -5.37 40.63
CA GLN A 5 6.61 -4.79 39.43
C GLN A 5 6.85 -3.29 39.15
N THR A 6 7.65 -2.58 39.95
CA THR A 6 7.85 -1.13 39.77
C THR A 6 9.12 -0.74 39.02
N ALA A 7 10.06 -1.67 38.78
CA ALA A 7 11.35 -1.35 38.16
C ALA A 7 11.31 -1.21 36.63
N THR A 8 10.32 -1.78 35.94
CA THR A 8 10.29 -1.79 34.46
C THR A 8 9.71 -0.50 33.86
N ARG A 9 9.09 0.38 34.66
CA ARG A 9 8.41 1.59 34.14
C ARG A 9 9.26 2.88 34.18
N VAL A 10 10.50 2.81 34.67
CA VAL A 10 11.40 3.99 34.73
C VAL A 10 12.37 4.06 33.54
N LEU A 11 12.48 3.00 32.74
CA LEU A 11 13.35 2.99 31.55
C LEU A 11 12.66 3.53 30.28
N MET A 12 11.75 4.49 30.41
CA MET A 12 11.01 5.13 29.32
C MET A 12 11.12 6.67 29.33
N ILE A 13 12.25 7.22 29.80
CA ILE A 13 12.58 8.66 29.66
C ILE A 13 14.10 8.84 29.50
N ALA A 14 14.67 8.45 28.36
CA ALA A 14 15.99 8.91 27.90
C ALA A 14 16.24 8.41 26.47
N GLY A 15 15.88 9.23 25.48
CA GLY A 15 16.12 8.90 24.07
C GLY A 15 15.65 10.03 23.16
N LEU A 16 16.02 11.25 23.51
CA LEU A 16 15.69 12.49 22.83
C LEU A 16 16.97 13.00 22.14
N LEU A 17 16.83 13.42 20.88
CA LEU A 17 17.78 14.16 20.02
C LEU A 17 18.90 13.41 19.29
N GLY A 18 18.84 13.50 17.95
CA GLY A 18 19.92 13.13 17.05
C GLY A 18 19.65 13.44 15.57
N LEU A 19 19.12 14.63 15.23
CA LEU A 19 19.20 15.15 13.85
C LEU A 19 20.49 15.97 13.73
N ALA A 20 21.58 15.29 13.39
CA ALA A 20 22.82 15.92 12.98
C ALA A 20 22.80 16.09 11.45
N GLY A 21 22.76 17.34 11.00
CA GLY A 21 23.19 17.70 9.66
C GLY A 21 24.72 17.67 9.56
N CYS A 22 25.23 17.42 8.35
CA CYS A 22 26.58 17.76 7.91
C CYS A 22 26.52 17.85 6.38
N SER A 23 26.68 19.04 5.80
CA SER A 23 27.94 19.62 5.25
C SER A 23 28.25 19.09 3.83
N GLY A 24 28.28 19.88 2.76
CA GLY A 24 28.93 21.19 2.65
C GLY A 24 30.45 21.02 2.51
N GLN A 25 30.92 20.31 1.46
CA GLN A 25 32.36 20.10 1.18
C GLN A 25 32.81 20.99 0.02
N GLU A 26 33.33 22.16 0.41
CA GLU A 26 34.59 22.80 -0.02
C GLU A 26 35.01 22.67 -1.49
N GLY A 27 35.01 23.81 -2.16
CA GLY A 27 35.93 24.07 -3.25
C GLY A 27 37.37 24.27 -2.76
N MET A 28 38.30 24.02 -3.68
CA MET A 28 39.64 24.61 -3.84
C MET A 28 40.76 23.57 -3.94
N THR A 29 41.17 23.26 -5.17
CA THR A 29 42.60 23.17 -5.53
C THR A 29 42.75 23.55 -7.01
N GLY A 30 43.52 24.60 -7.25
CA GLY A 30 43.93 25.06 -8.57
C GLY A 30 45.29 24.53 -9.02
N ASN A 31 45.71 25.04 -10.18
CA ASN A 31 46.99 24.90 -10.89
C ASN A 31 47.23 23.58 -11.66
N GLY A 32 47.66 23.58 -12.93
CA GLY A 32 47.99 24.69 -13.82
C GLY A 32 48.46 24.22 -15.22
N ALA A 33 48.36 25.16 -16.16
CA ALA A 33 49.14 25.38 -17.39
C ALA A 33 49.30 24.29 -18.48
N GLY A 34 48.81 24.61 -19.68
CA GLY A 34 49.30 24.13 -20.98
C GLY A 34 48.75 25.02 -22.11
N PRO A 35 49.55 25.38 -23.14
CA PRO A 35 49.32 26.54 -24.00
C PRO A 35 48.32 26.30 -25.13
N ALA A 36 47.63 27.38 -25.53
CA ALA A 36 46.71 27.44 -26.66
C ALA A 36 47.42 27.22 -28.01
N PRO A 37 46.70 26.66 -28.98
CA PRO A 37 46.68 27.19 -30.33
C PRO A 37 45.30 27.76 -30.67
N ALA A 38 45.31 28.94 -31.28
CA ALA A 38 44.14 29.59 -31.86
C ALA A 38 43.50 28.68 -32.91
N GLY A 39 42.22 28.38 -32.72
CA GLY A 39 41.38 27.59 -33.61
C GLY A 39 39.94 28.03 -33.43
N ASN A 40 39.26 28.17 -34.56
CA ASN A 40 37.97 28.82 -34.76
C ASN A 40 36.82 28.21 -33.95
N GLU A 41 35.71 28.96 -33.89
CA GLU A 41 34.35 28.51 -33.57
C GLU A 41 33.94 28.48 -32.09
N ARG A 42 33.24 29.55 -31.68
CA ARG A 42 32.35 29.57 -30.53
C ARG A 42 31.28 28.50 -30.72
N ALA A 43 31.43 27.35 -30.07
CA ALA A 43 30.32 26.44 -29.85
C ALA A 43 29.34 27.13 -28.89
N VAL A 44 28.27 27.68 -29.48
CA VAL A 44 27.08 28.15 -28.75
C VAL A 44 26.55 26.94 -27.98
N ARG A 45 26.68 26.97 -26.65
CA ARG A 45 25.95 26.08 -25.75
C ARG A 45 24.46 26.34 -26.04
N PRO A 46 23.66 25.36 -26.48
CA PRO A 46 22.22 25.56 -26.48
C PRO A 46 21.83 25.82 -25.02
N GLU A 47 21.35 27.03 -24.76
CA GLU A 47 20.62 27.33 -23.53
C GLU A 47 19.58 26.24 -23.33
N ALA A 48 19.60 25.60 -22.16
CA ALA A 48 18.50 24.77 -21.72
C ALA A 48 17.25 25.66 -21.77
N GLU A 49 16.38 25.42 -22.76
CA GLU A 49 15.12 26.13 -22.83
C GLU A 49 14.38 25.88 -21.51
N PRO A 50 13.79 26.91 -20.89
CA PRO A 50 12.89 26.70 -19.78
C PRO A 50 11.75 25.82 -20.30
N GLU A 51 11.66 24.59 -19.81
CA GLU A 51 10.53 23.70 -20.07
C GLU A 51 9.26 24.48 -19.76
N ARG A 52 8.53 24.84 -20.81
CA ARG A 52 7.27 25.56 -20.68
C ARG A 52 6.28 24.54 -20.14
N GLU A 53 6.11 24.52 -18.83
CA GLU A 53 5.06 23.75 -18.16
C GLU A 53 3.71 24.21 -18.71
N THR A 54 3.18 23.44 -19.66
CA THR A 54 1.89 23.72 -20.27
C THR A 54 0.79 23.12 -19.42
N ILE A 55 -0.38 23.77 -19.37
CA ILE A 55 -1.60 23.26 -18.73
C ILE A 55 -1.96 21.84 -19.23
N TRP A 56 -1.49 21.45 -20.43
CA TRP A 56 -1.62 20.12 -21.00
C TRP A 56 -0.78 19.03 -20.31
N ASP A 57 0.31 19.36 -19.62
CA ASP A 57 1.09 18.38 -18.84
C ASP A 57 0.30 17.86 -17.63
N LEU A 58 -0.62 18.67 -17.07
CA LEU A 58 -1.56 18.24 -16.03
C LEU A 58 -2.54 17.17 -16.54
N PHE A 59 -2.81 17.13 -17.85
CA PHE A 59 -3.67 16.12 -18.48
C PHE A 59 -2.87 14.96 -19.10
N ALA A 60 -1.55 15.09 -19.22
CA ALA A 60 -0.65 14.04 -19.71
C ALA A 60 -0.27 13.00 -18.63
N GLY A 61 -0.81 13.14 -17.41
CA GLY A 61 -0.96 12.03 -16.46
C GLY A 61 0.34 11.50 -15.88
N ARG A 62 1.14 12.37 -15.25
CA ARG A 62 2.32 11.96 -14.47
C ARG A 62 2.32 12.39 -13.00
N ASP A 63 1.20 12.83 -12.45
CA ASP A 63 1.11 13.11 -11.02
C ASP A 63 0.25 12.10 -10.25
N ASP A 64 1.01 11.23 -9.59
CA ASP A 64 0.85 10.60 -8.28
C ASP A 64 -0.47 9.86 -7.96
N PRO A 65 -0.52 8.52 -8.11
CA PRO A 65 -1.66 7.69 -7.70
C PRO A 65 -1.95 7.68 -6.19
N ASN A 66 -1.30 8.53 -5.39
CA ASN A 66 -1.44 8.58 -3.93
C ASN A 66 -2.60 9.47 -3.41
N THR A 67 -3.53 9.92 -4.27
CA THR A 67 -4.69 10.74 -3.84
C THR A 67 -6.08 10.20 -4.18
N THR A 68 -6.17 9.07 -4.87
CA THR A 68 -7.45 8.36 -5.04
C THR A 68 -7.33 7.05 -4.27
N VAL A 69 -8.08 6.92 -3.16
CA VAL A 69 -8.26 5.62 -2.48
C VAL A 69 -9.04 4.73 -3.44
N GLU A 70 -8.34 4.07 -4.34
CA GLU A 70 -8.93 3.17 -5.32
C GLU A 70 -8.96 1.76 -4.74
N VAL A 71 -10.14 1.29 -4.41
CA VAL A 71 -10.36 -0.12 -4.04
C VAL A 71 -10.22 -0.99 -5.28
N ASN A 72 -9.47 -2.09 -5.19
CA ASN A 72 -9.33 -3.02 -6.31
C ASN A 72 -10.66 -3.72 -6.65
N LYS A 73 -11.18 -3.49 -7.88
CA LYS A 73 -12.45 -4.08 -8.35
C LYS A 73 -12.50 -5.62 -8.30
N TYR A 74 -11.37 -6.29 -8.48
CA TYR A 74 -11.30 -7.75 -8.49
C TYR A 74 -11.30 -8.31 -7.07
N LEU A 75 -10.60 -7.66 -6.11
CA LEU A 75 -10.66 -8.05 -4.70
C LEU A 75 -12.08 -7.90 -4.16
N TRP A 76 -12.74 -6.78 -4.47
CA TRP A 76 -14.12 -6.53 -4.09
C TRP A 76 -15.07 -7.62 -4.61
N SER A 77 -15.04 -7.89 -5.91
CA SER A 77 -15.90 -8.90 -6.55
C SER A 77 -15.58 -10.30 -6.05
N ALA A 78 -14.30 -10.63 -5.85
CA ALA A 78 -13.88 -11.93 -5.35
C ALA A 78 -14.28 -12.16 -3.89
N ALA A 79 -14.23 -11.13 -3.05
CA ALA A 79 -14.68 -11.22 -1.66
C ALA A 79 -16.16 -11.60 -1.60
N PHE A 80 -17.00 -10.95 -2.41
CA PHE A 80 -18.42 -11.32 -2.51
C PHE A 80 -18.58 -12.76 -3.02
N ASP A 81 -17.90 -13.16 -4.09
CA ASP A 81 -17.99 -14.51 -4.65
C ASP A 81 -17.63 -15.60 -3.65
N VAL A 82 -16.55 -15.41 -2.88
CA VAL A 82 -16.08 -16.40 -1.89
C VAL A 82 -16.99 -16.42 -0.67
N LEU A 83 -17.48 -15.26 -0.24
CA LEU A 83 -18.25 -15.09 0.99
C LEU A 83 -19.78 -15.04 0.77
N ASN A 84 -20.26 -15.35 -0.44
CA ASN A 84 -21.69 -15.28 -0.82
C ASN A 84 -22.62 -16.21 -0.03
N PHE A 85 -22.06 -17.14 0.74
CA PHE A 85 -22.81 -18.00 1.64
C PHE A 85 -23.19 -17.30 2.97
N MET A 86 -22.65 -16.11 3.23
CA MET A 86 -22.98 -15.29 4.39
C MET A 86 -23.93 -14.16 4.00
N PRO A 87 -24.84 -13.73 4.89
CA PRO A 87 -25.70 -12.58 4.64
C PRO A 87 -24.88 -11.30 4.62
N LEU A 88 -25.00 -10.49 3.57
CA LEU A 88 -24.38 -9.17 3.49
C LEU A 88 -25.16 -8.19 4.37
N GLU A 89 -24.49 -7.55 5.33
CA GLU A 89 -25.11 -6.58 6.25
C GLU A 89 -24.81 -5.13 5.83
N ALA A 90 -23.57 -4.84 5.42
CA ALA A 90 -23.16 -3.52 4.96
C ALA A 90 -22.02 -3.64 3.94
N ALA A 91 -21.98 -2.74 2.97
CA ALA A 91 -20.88 -2.64 2.01
C ALA A 91 -20.68 -1.18 1.58
N ASP A 92 -19.46 -0.68 1.71
CA ASP A 92 -19.03 0.63 1.23
C ASP A 92 -17.85 0.46 0.25
N PRO A 93 -18.09 0.66 -1.07
CA PRO A 93 -17.07 0.46 -2.10
C PRO A 93 -16.01 1.56 -2.14
N PHE A 94 -16.24 2.71 -1.51
CA PHE A 94 -15.27 3.80 -1.47
C PHE A 94 -14.29 3.60 -0.31
N SER A 95 -14.80 3.15 0.84
CA SER A 95 -13.96 2.83 1.99
C SER A 95 -13.33 1.44 1.91
N GLY A 96 -13.77 0.58 0.99
CA GLY A 96 -13.29 -0.80 0.87
C GLY A 96 -13.78 -1.73 1.97
N VAL A 97 -14.86 -1.39 2.68
CA VAL A 97 -15.37 -2.19 3.82
C VAL A 97 -16.59 -3.01 3.41
N MET A 98 -16.57 -4.31 3.70
CA MET A 98 -17.72 -5.21 3.58
C MET A 98 -17.94 -5.96 4.89
N VAL A 99 -19.17 -5.93 5.40
CA VAL A 99 -19.58 -6.60 6.63
C VAL A 99 -20.60 -7.69 6.30
N PHE A 100 -20.28 -8.90 6.75
CA PHE A 100 -21.11 -10.08 6.59
C PHE A 100 -21.56 -10.58 7.96
N GLY A 101 -22.85 -10.90 8.05
CA GLY A 101 -23.43 -11.53 9.22
C GLY A 101 -23.05 -13.00 9.35
N TYR A 102 -23.67 -13.70 10.30
CA TYR A 102 -23.37 -15.11 10.54
C TYR A 102 -23.84 -16.01 9.39
N GLY A 103 -22.91 -16.70 8.72
CA GLY A 103 -23.21 -17.74 7.74
C GLY A 103 -22.32 -18.97 7.90
N THR A 104 -22.78 -20.10 7.37
CA THR A 104 -22.07 -21.39 7.46
C THR A 104 -21.47 -21.73 6.10
N PRO A 105 -20.13 -21.91 5.99
CA PRO A 105 -19.50 -22.26 4.73
C PRO A 105 -19.92 -23.66 4.26
N PRO A 106 -19.96 -23.91 2.95
CA PRO A 106 -20.26 -25.24 2.41
C PRO A 106 -19.23 -26.26 2.89
N GLY A 107 -19.70 -27.40 3.40
CA GLY A 107 -18.84 -28.43 4.00
C GLY A 107 -18.34 -28.12 5.41
N GLY A 108 -18.71 -26.97 5.99
CA GLY A 108 -18.43 -26.60 7.37
C GLY A 108 -19.64 -26.78 8.30
N GLY A 109 -19.37 -26.93 9.60
CA GLY A 109 -20.42 -27.03 10.64
C GLY A 109 -20.53 -25.80 11.54
N ARG A 110 -19.69 -24.78 11.36
CA ARG A 110 -19.61 -23.61 12.23
C ARG A 110 -20.03 -22.37 11.46
N ALA A 111 -20.89 -21.55 12.08
CA ALA A 111 -21.24 -20.24 11.55
C ALA A 111 -20.15 -19.21 11.92
N TYR A 112 -19.77 -18.41 10.93
CA TYR A 112 -18.81 -17.32 11.06
C TYR A 112 -19.47 -16.01 10.62
N LYS A 113 -19.05 -14.90 11.22
CA LYS A 113 -19.25 -13.56 10.68
C LYS A 113 -17.92 -13.05 10.16
N ALA A 114 -17.95 -12.17 9.18
CA ALA A 114 -16.76 -11.65 8.53
C ALA A 114 -16.83 -10.14 8.36
N THR A 115 -15.68 -9.50 8.48
CA THR A 115 -15.47 -8.13 8.02
C THR A 115 -14.28 -8.15 7.08
N VAL A 116 -14.47 -7.65 5.87
CA VAL A 116 -13.42 -7.55 4.86
C VAL A 116 -13.10 -6.07 4.67
N PHE A 117 -11.81 -5.77 4.64
CA PHE A 117 -11.30 -4.44 4.37
C PHE A 117 -10.30 -4.51 3.21
N VAL A 118 -10.53 -3.70 2.17
CA VAL A 118 -9.63 -3.57 1.02
C VAL A 118 -8.95 -2.21 1.12
N SER A 119 -7.63 -2.22 1.32
CA SER A 119 -6.84 -1.04 1.68
C SER A 119 -6.11 -0.39 0.52
N ASP A 120 -5.78 -1.16 -0.53
CA ASP A 120 -4.92 -0.73 -1.63
C ASP A 120 -5.48 -1.21 -2.99
N PRO A 121 -5.26 -0.46 -4.09
CA PRO A 121 -5.59 -0.91 -5.44
C PRO A 121 -4.78 -2.11 -5.92
N ALA A 122 -3.69 -2.50 -5.26
CA ALA A 122 -2.87 -3.64 -5.63
C ALA A 122 -3.60 -4.98 -5.49
N LEU A 123 -3.13 -5.98 -6.24
CA LEU A 123 -3.68 -7.34 -6.23
C LEU A 123 -2.75 -8.29 -5.45
N ASP A 124 -2.52 -7.96 -4.18
CA ASP A 124 -1.70 -8.74 -3.25
C ASP A 124 -2.37 -8.88 -1.87
N ALA A 125 -1.78 -9.72 -1.01
CA ALA A 125 -2.27 -9.99 0.34
C ALA A 125 -2.25 -8.77 1.28
N ARG A 126 -1.40 -7.78 1.00
CA ARG A 126 -1.33 -6.56 1.85
C ARG A 126 -2.50 -5.62 1.59
N SER A 127 -3.18 -5.83 0.47
CA SER A 127 -4.27 -5.00 -0.02
C SER A 127 -5.63 -5.43 0.54
N ILE A 128 -5.69 -6.54 1.27
CA ILE A 128 -6.94 -7.07 1.83
C ILE A 128 -6.72 -7.63 3.24
N GLU A 129 -7.63 -7.31 4.15
CA GLU A 129 -7.67 -7.88 5.48
C GLU A 129 -9.04 -8.52 5.72
N VAL A 130 -9.06 -9.72 6.31
CA VAL A 130 -10.29 -10.44 6.63
C VAL A 130 -10.33 -10.76 8.12
N ALA A 131 -11.23 -10.10 8.84
CA ALA A 131 -11.51 -10.39 10.22
C ALA A 131 -12.67 -11.40 10.33
N LEU A 132 -12.38 -12.61 10.81
CA LEU A 132 -13.37 -13.67 11.00
C LEU A 132 -13.65 -13.91 12.49
N GLN A 133 -14.93 -14.09 12.82
CA GLN A 133 -15.34 -14.45 14.17
C GLN A 133 -16.40 -15.56 14.14
N SER A 134 -16.23 -16.57 14.98
CA SER A 134 -17.24 -17.60 15.19
C SER A 134 -18.17 -17.22 16.34
N ARG A 135 -19.26 -17.98 16.54
CA ARG A 135 -20.11 -17.80 17.75
C ARG A 135 -19.38 -18.04 19.07
N GLY A 136 -18.27 -18.78 19.05
CA GLY A 136 -17.46 -19.07 20.23
C GLY A 136 -16.28 -18.11 20.45
N GLY A 137 -16.14 -17.06 19.63
CA GLY A 137 -15.03 -16.12 19.70
C GLY A 137 -14.21 -16.03 18.41
N PRO A 138 -13.04 -15.35 18.44
CA PRO A 138 -12.19 -15.14 17.28
C PRO A 138 -11.67 -16.46 16.72
N VAL A 139 -11.46 -16.50 15.41
CA VAL A 139 -10.84 -17.67 14.74
C VAL A 139 -9.32 -17.60 14.82
N SER A 140 -8.63 -18.69 14.45
CA SER A 140 -7.18 -18.67 14.30
C SER A 140 -6.76 -17.81 13.11
N ALA A 141 -5.61 -17.15 13.21
CA ALA A 141 -5.03 -16.38 12.11
C ALA A 141 -4.88 -17.22 10.83
N GLU A 142 -4.48 -18.48 10.97
CA GLU A 142 -4.38 -19.44 9.86
C GLU A 142 -5.70 -19.58 9.08
N THR A 143 -6.85 -19.67 9.76
CA THR A 143 -8.14 -19.76 9.08
C THR A 143 -8.51 -18.45 8.39
N ALA A 144 -8.17 -17.30 8.98
CA ALA A 144 -8.37 -16.01 8.33
C ALA A 144 -7.53 -15.88 7.05
N HIS A 145 -6.25 -16.25 7.11
CA HIS A 145 -5.36 -16.25 5.95
C HIS A 145 -5.79 -17.21 4.85
N GLN A 146 -6.29 -18.40 5.18
CA GLN A 146 -6.82 -19.32 4.17
C GLN A 146 -8.01 -18.72 3.40
N VAL A 147 -8.86 -17.96 4.09
CA VAL A 147 -9.99 -17.26 3.44
C VAL A 147 -9.49 -16.09 2.60
N GLU A 148 -8.52 -15.33 3.10
CA GLU A 148 -7.85 -14.27 2.35
C GLU A 148 -7.19 -14.80 1.05
N ASP A 149 -6.46 -15.91 1.15
CA ASP A 149 -5.85 -16.60 0.01
C ASP A 149 -6.89 -17.09 -1.01
N ALA A 150 -8.03 -17.60 -0.53
CA ALA A 150 -9.13 -17.99 -1.40
C ALA A 150 -9.70 -16.79 -2.18
N ILE A 151 -9.82 -15.62 -1.54
CA ILE A 151 -10.24 -14.37 -2.19
C ILE A 151 -9.19 -13.92 -3.20
N LEU A 152 -7.91 -13.92 -2.85
CA LEU A 152 -6.82 -13.56 -3.76
C LEU A 152 -6.78 -14.48 -4.99
N ALA A 153 -6.94 -15.78 -4.79
CA ALA A 153 -6.99 -16.76 -5.87
C ALA A 153 -8.16 -16.47 -6.81
N ARG A 154 -9.36 -16.22 -6.27
CA ARG A 154 -10.54 -15.87 -7.05
C ARG A 154 -10.37 -14.54 -7.79
N ALA A 155 -9.80 -13.52 -7.15
CA ALA A 155 -9.55 -12.22 -7.76
C ALA A 155 -8.59 -12.32 -8.97
N ARG A 156 -7.56 -13.15 -8.87
CA ARG A 156 -6.66 -13.44 -10.01
C ARG A 156 -7.39 -14.12 -11.16
N GLN A 157 -8.32 -15.02 -10.88
CA GLN A 157 -9.15 -15.65 -11.91
C GLN A 157 -10.02 -14.61 -12.63
N LEU A 158 -10.69 -13.73 -11.88
CA LEU A 158 -11.51 -12.65 -12.46
C LEU A 158 -10.69 -11.72 -13.35
N ARG A 159 -9.47 -11.34 -12.92
CA ARG A 159 -8.55 -10.53 -13.74
C ARG A 159 -8.16 -11.22 -15.04
N ILE A 160 -7.92 -12.54 -15.01
CA ILE A 160 -7.58 -13.31 -16.21
C ILE A 160 -8.78 -13.42 -17.15
N GLN A 161 -10.00 -13.58 -16.61
CA GLN A 161 -11.22 -13.64 -17.40
C GLN A 161 -11.50 -12.32 -18.12
N ASP A 162 -11.38 -11.20 -17.41
CA ASP A 162 -11.57 -9.85 -17.94
C ASP A 162 -10.63 -9.56 -19.13
N ARG A 163 -9.37 -10.02 -19.05
CA ARG A 163 -8.38 -9.85 -20.12
C ARG A 163 -8.65 -10.69 -21.39
N LYS A 164 -9.51 -11.69 -21.31
CA LYS A 164 -9.82 -12.59 -22.45
C LYS A 164 -10.99 -12.10 -23.30
N LEU A 165 -11.69 -11.06 -22.86
CA LEU A 165 -12.77 -10.38 -23.58
C LEU A 165 -12.21 -9.24 -24.41
#